data_AF-A0A173ZF31-F1
#
_entry.id   AF-A0A173ZF31-F1
#
_cell.length_a   1.000
_cell.length_b   1.000
_cell.length_c   1.000
_cell.angle_alpha   90.00
_cell.angle_beta   90.00
_cell.angle_gamma   90.00
#
_symmetry.space_group_name_H-M   'P 1'
#
loop_
_entity.id
_entity.type
_entity.pdbx_description
1 polymer ?
#
loop_
_entity_poly.entity_id
_entity_poly.type
_entity_poly.pdbx_seq_one_letter_code
_entity_poly.pdbx_strand_id
1 'polypeptide(L)'
;MKKMNLGFIMVGLVFLISISVLSCQADEADDYFQQAEDVTAADLFIASEAYQNLQKEIRKGIRRRRNAINELSSEGKEQYHQLKKQLLNSETRMEARVQLNILLKYDERTERNRIFSIFQEVYEGVDVTRLELIRARQKYQMHKIVIGTRAEDPEALENCNKKCDGDMEQGVTNCYEIFNTCLENVPAKEKLYQEGPRYEACVDSHDFCLDCCYFDLTGCQDACQAAYGKKEK
;
A
#
# COMPACT_ATOMS: atom_id res chain seq x y z
N MET A 1 19.31 -41.41 20.84
CA MET A 1 19.34 -40.00 21.27
C MET A 1 18.19 -39.27 20.59
N LYS A 2 17.39 -38.54 21.37
CA LYS A 2 16.01 -38.11 21.04
C LYS A 2 15.94 -36.99 19.99
N LYS A 3 14.96 -37.09 19.09
CA LYS A 3 14.47 -36.02 18.20
C LYS A 3 13.98 -34.84 19.04
N MET A 4 14.51 -33.64 18.81
CA MET A 4 13.98 -32.40 19.37
C MET A 4 13.11 -31.70 18.33
N ASN A 5 11.87 -31.43 18.72
CA ASN A 5 10.84 -30.76 17.94
C ASN A 5 11.18 -29.27 17.76
N LEU A 6 11.25 -28.82 16.51
CA LEU A 6 11.38 -27.40 16.12
C LEU A 6 10.16 -26.52 16.49
N GLY A 7 9.12 -27.10 17.11
CA GLY A 7 7.84 -26.46 17.41
C GLY A 7 7.80 -25.56 18.65
N PHE A 8 8.91 -25.39 19.39
CA PHE A 8 8.92 -24.65 20.66
C PHE A 8 9.70 -23.33 20.65
N ILE A 9 10.35 -22.95 19.54
CA ILE A 9 11.06 -21.66 19.44
C ILE A 9 10.13 -20.54 18.96
N MET A 10 9.05 -20.87 18.25
CA MET A 10 8.11 -19.87 17.69
C MET A 10 7.03 -19.38 18.66
N VAL A 11 6.91 -19.98 19.85
CA VAL A 11 5.93 -19.54 20.88
C VAL A 11 6.56 -18.60 21.91
N GLY A 12 7.90 -18.58 22.02
CA GLY A 12 8.64 -17.74 22.97
C GLY A 12 8.86 -16.28 22.53
N LEU A 13 8.70 -15.96 21.24
CA LEU A 13 8.90 -14.59 20.73
C LEU A 13 7.62 -13.75 20.66
N VAL A 14 6.44 -14.37 20.73
CA VAL A 14 5.14 -13.65 20.74
C VAL A 14 4.78 -13.17 22.16
N PHE A 15 5.31 -13.80 23.20
CA PHE A 15 5.06 -13.40 24.60
C PHE A 15 5.84 -12.16 25.05
N LEU A 16 6.93 -11.79 24.38
CA LEU A 16 7.73 -10.60 24.71
C LEU A 16 7.15 -9.29 24.17
N ILE A 17 6.10 -9.34 23.34
CA ILE A 17 5.36 -8.15 22.88
C ILE A 17 4.15 -7.87 23.78
N SER A 18 3.75 -8.81 24.65
CA SER A 18 2.49 -8.74 25.40
C SER A 18 2.63 -8.32 26.87
N ILE A 19 3.83 -7.99 27.36
CA ILE A 19 4.05 -7.51 28.75
C ILE A 19 4.38 -6.01 28.83
N SER A 20 4.56 -5.31 27.71
CA SER A 20 4.88 -3.87 27.74
C SER A 20 3.67 -2.93 27.93
N VAL A 21 2.51 -3.44 28.35
CA VAL A 21 1.27 -2.64 28.50
C VAL A 21 0.77 -2.56 29.95
N LEU A 22 1.57 -2.97 30.95
CA LEU A 22 1.16 -2.86 32.36
C LEU A 22 2.27 -2.29 33.25
N SER A 23 2.73 -1.07 32.94
CA SER A 23 3.53 -0.25 33.88
C SER A 23 3.36 1.26 33.62
N CYS A 24 2.12 1.75 33.60
CA CYS A 24 1.86 3.17 33.90
C CYS A 24 0.85 3.22 35.04
N GLN A 25 1.30 2.85 36.23
CA GLN A 25 0.76 3.46 37.45
C GLN A 25 1.53 4.74 37.69
N ALA A 26 0.77 5.79 37.97
CA ALA A 26 1.19 7.17 38.14
C ALA A 26 2.43 7.31 39.05
N ASP A 27 3.41 8.07 38.56
CA ASP A 27 4.11 9.03 39.40
C ASP A 27 3.69 10.42 38.92
N GLU A 28 3.03 11.13 39.81
CA GLU A 28 2.67 12.54 39.69
C GLU A 28 3.94 13.38 39.58
N ALA A 29 4.22 13.84 38.37
CA ALA A 29 4.90 15.10 38.15
C ALA A 29 4.24 15.72 36.92
N ASP A 30 3.32 16.65 37.18
CA ASP A 30 2.75 17.57 36.20
C ASP A 30 3.88 18.38 35.54
N ASP A 31 4.45 17.80 34.49
CA ASP A 31 5.15 18.52 33.44
C ASP A 31 4.87 17.75 32.15
N TYR A 32 3.61 17.77 31.73
CA TYR A 32 3.23 17.53 30.34
C TYR A 32 3.79 18.70 29.51
N PHE A 33 5.10 18.74 29.35
CA PHE A 33 5.69 19.30 28.16
C PHE A 33 5.12 18.46 27.01
N GLN A 34 3.99 18.92 26.42
CA GLN A 34 3.81 18.77 24.99
C GLN A 34 5.04 19.43 24.37
N GLN A 35 6.12 18.67 24.23
CA GLN A 35 7.17 19.01 23.30
C GLN A 35 6.43 19.13 21.98
N ALA A 36 6.19 20.36 21.53
CA ALA A 36 5.66 20.62 20.21
C ALA A 36 6.61 19.90 19.27
N GLU A 37 6.19 18.75 18.75
CA GLU A 37 7.02 17.96 17.87
C GLU A 37 7.25 18.82 16.64
N ASP A 38 8.48 19.32 16.48
CA ASP A 38 8.82 20.28 15.44
C ASP A 38 8.32 19.77 14.09
N VAL A 39 7.52 20.61 13.42
CA VAL A 39 6.96 20.29 12.11
C VAL A 39 8.11 20.26 11.12
N THR A 40 8.37 19.09 10.55
CA THR A 40 9.47 18.89 9.59
C THR A 40 9.07 19.31 8.18
N ALA A 41 10.04 19.47 7.27
CA ALA A 41 9.77 19.70 5.85
C ALA A 41 8.94 18.56 5.23
N ALA A 42 9.17 17.31 5.66
CA ALA A 42 8.38 16.16 5.24
C ALA A 42 6.92 16.22 5.77
N ASP A 43 6.72 16.73 6.99
CA ASP A 43 5.37 16.94 7.55
C ASP A 43 4.61 17.99 6.72
N LEU A 44 5.25 19.11 6.38
CA LEU A 44 4.67 20.15 5.52
C LEU A 44 4.38 19.61 4.11
N PHE A 45 5.29 18.83 3.54
CA PHE A 45 5.12 18.24 2.21
C PHE A 45 3.91 17.30 2.16
N ILE A 46 3.75 16.41 3.15
CA ILE A 46 2.59 15.49 3.20
C ILE A 46 1.29 16.24 3.46
N ALA A 47 1.34 17.32 4.23
CA ALA A 47 0.19 18.20 4.45
C ALA A 47 -0.16 19.08 3.23
N SER A 48 0.73 19.17 2.24
CA SER A 48 0.54 20.03 1.07
C SER A 48 -0.65 19.60 0.21
N GLU A 49 -1.28 20.57 -0.44
CA GLU A 49 -2.39 20.32 -1.37
C GLU A 49 -1.95 19.42 -2.54
N ALA A 50 -0.73 19.64 -3.07
CA ALA A 50 -0.17 18.85 -4.16
C ALA A 50 -0.08 17.36 -3.79
N TYR A 51 0.48 17.06 -2.61
CA TYR A 51 0.56 15.69 -2.10
C TYR A 51 -0.83 15.07 -1.86
N GLN A 52 -1.76 15.83 -1.27
CA GLN A 52 -3.13 15.35 -1.04
C GLN A 52 -3.88 15.07 -2.36
N ASN A 53 -3.62 15.86 -3.39
CA ASN A 53 -4.16 15.65 -4.74
C ASN A 53 -3.59 14.40 -5.40
N LEU A 54 -2.28 14.13 -5.27
CA LEU A 54 -1.68 12.86 -5.69
C LEU A 54 -2.37 11.67 -5.00
N GLN A 55 -2.53 11.71 -3.68
CA GLN A 55 -3.22 10.66 -2.94
C GLN A 55 -4.66 10.46 -3.43
N LYS A 56 -5.37 11.55 -3.78
CA LYS A 56 -6.71 11.49 -4.35
C LYS A 56 -6.74 10.82 -5.73
N GLU A 57 -5.76 11.08 -6.59
CA GLU A 57 -5.65 10.42 -7.89
C GLU A 57 -5.31 8.93 -7.77
N ILE A 58 -4.43 8.56 -6.84
CA ILE A 58 -4.15 7.16 -6.49
C ILE A 58 -5.46 6.46 -6.06
N ARG A 59 -6.23 7.07 -5.15
CA ARG A 59 -7.54 6.55 -4.73
C ARG A 59 -8.51 6.36 -5.88
N LYS A 60 -8.58 7.32 -6.80
CA LYS A 60 -9.43 7.20 -7.99
C LYS A 60 -9.01 6.00 -8.85
N GLY A 61 -7.70 5.79 -9.05
CA GLY A 61 -7.18 4.62 -9.77
C GLY A 61 -7.59 3.31 -9.11
N ILE A 62 -7.40 3.19 -7.79
CA ILE A 62 -7.81 2.02 -7.00
C ILE A 62 -9.31 1.76 -7.15
N ARG A 63 -10.15 2.81 -7.02
CA ARG A 63 -11.60 2.71 -7.17
C ARG A 63 -12.03 2.28 -8.57
N ARG A 64 -11.41 2.82 -9.63
CA ARG A 64 -11.70 2.41 -11.01
C ARG A 64 -11.44 0.92 -11.21
N ARG A 65 -10.28 0.43 -10.76
CA ARG A 65 -9.94 -0.99 -10.85
C ARG A 65 -10.90 -1.86 -10.04
N ARG A 66 -11.25 -1.45 -8.81
CA ARG A 66 -12.24 -2.14 -7.97
C ARG A 66 -13.59 -2.26 -8.67
N ASN A 67 -14.07 -1.17 -9.28
CA ASN A 67 -15.34 -1.18 -10.00
C ASN A 67 -15.29 -2.16 -11.19
N ALA A 68 -14.20 -2.15 -11.96
CA ALA A 68 -14.02 -3.11 -13.06
C ALA A 68 -14.03 -4.58 -12.57
N ILE A 69 -13.43 -4.88 -11.41
CA ILE A 69 -13.47 -6.22 -10.79
C ILE A 69 -14.89 -6.56 -10.32
N ASN A 70 -15.61 -5.60 -9.74
CA ASN A 70 -16.96 -5.81 -9.20
C ASN A 70 -17.99 -6.10 -10.30
N GLU A 71 -17.77 -5.56 -11.50
CA GLU A 71 -18.60 -5.80 -12.69
C GLU A 71 -18.37 -7.19 -13.32
N LEU A 72 -17.34 -7.93 -12.91
CA LEU A 72 -17.11 -9.29 -13.40
C LEU A 72 -18.21 -10.26 -12.96
N SER A 73 -18.56 -11.20 -13.84
CA SER A 73 -19.38 -12.36 -13.49
C SER A 73 -18.66 -13.26 -12.47
N SER A 74 -19.37 -14.22 -11.86
CA SER A 74 -18.74 -15.19 -10.95
C SER A 74 -17.59 -15.96 -11.61
N GLU A 75 -17.76 -16.36 -12.88
CA GLU A 75 -16.69 -16.98 -13.68
C GLU A 75 -15.54 -16.01 -13.94
N GLY A 76 -15.84 -14.75 -14.28
CA GLY A 76 -14.82 -13.72 -14.47
C GLY A 76 -14.01 -13.43 -13.20
N LYS A 77 -14.63 -13.48 -12.02
CA LYS A 77 -13.94 -13.34 -10.72
C LYS A 77 -13.00 -14.51 -10.46
N GLU A 78 -13.44 -15.74 -10.74
CA GLU A 78 -12.57 -16.91 -10.62
C GLU A 78 -11.35 -16.81 -11.56
N GLN A 79 -11.57 -16.42 -12.82
CA GLN A 79 -10.49 -16.18 -13.78
C GLN A 79 -9.55 -15.07 -13.29
N TYR A 80 -10.08 -13.97 -12.77
CA TYR A 80 -9.29 -12.89 -12.18
C TYR A 80 -8.37 -13.39 -11.07
N HIS A 81 -8.88 -14.19 -10.12
CA HIS A 81 -8.07 -14.75 -9.03
C HIS A 81 -6.98 -15.70 -9.55
N GLN A 82 -7.26 -16.50 -10.59
CA GLN A 82 -6.27 -17.38 -11.21
C GLN A 82 -5.15 -16.58 -11.89
N LEU A 83 -5.51 -15.55 -12.66
CA LEU A 83 -4.55 -14.66 -13.32
C LEU A 83 -3.67 -13.92 -12.31
N LYS A 84 -4.23 -13.48 -11.17
CA LYS A 84 -3.42 -12.89 -10.09
C LYS A 84 -2.37 -13.84 -9.53
N LYS A 85 -2.67 -15.13 -9.40
CA LYS A 85 -1.68 -16.13 -8.96
C LYS A 85 -0.57 -16.28 -10.01
N GLN A 86 -0.93 -16.23 -11.29
CA GLN A 86 0.04 -16.28 -12.39
C GLN A 86 0.95 -15.04 -12.44
N LEU A 87 0.48 -13.85 -12.06
CA LEU A 87 1.33 -12.65 -11.95
C LEU A 87 2.54 -12.83 -11.02
N LEU A 88 2.42 -13.70 -10.01
CA LEU A 88 3.50 -13.96 -9.07
C LEU A 88 4.64 -14.79 -9.69
N ASN A 89 4.38 -15.53 -10.77
CA ASN A 89 5.38 -16.32 -11.47
C ASN A 89 6.00 -15.50 -12.62
N SER A 90 7.33 -15.36 -12.63
CA SER A 90 8.05 -14.62 -13.67
C SER A 90 7.83 -15.13 -15.10
N GLU A 91 7.61 -16.43 -15.28
CA GLU A 91 7.43 -17.04 -16.61
C GLU A 91 6.07 -16.68 -17.23
N THR A 92 5.02 -16.56 -16.41
CA THR A 92 3.65 -16.36 -16.89
C THR A 92 3.13 -14.93 -16.65
N ARG A 93 3.89 -14.10 -15.93
CA ARG A 93 3.48 -12.75 -15.51
C ARG A 93 3.06 -11.85 -16.67
N MET A 94 3.84 -11.82 -17.75
CA MET A 94 3.57 -10.92 -18.88
C MET A 94 2.26 -11.28 -19.58
N GLU A 95 2.04 -12.58 -19.82
CA GLU A 95 0.80 -13.07 -20.42
C GLU A 95 -0.40 -12.84 -19.48
N ALA A 96 -0.23 -13.11 -18.19
CA ALA A 96 -1.27 -12.88 -17.18
C ALA A 96 -1.68 -11.40 -17.11
N ARG A 97 -0.73 -10.47 -17.24
CA ARG A 97 -1.01 -9.02 -17.25
C ARG A 97 -1.83 -8.62 -18.48
N VAL A 98 -1.49 -9.13 -19.66
CA VAL A 98 -2.27 -8.87 -20.89
C VAL A 98 -3.69 -9.42 -20.73
N GLN A 99 -3.83 -10.64 -20.23
CA GLN A 99 -5.15 -11.25 -20.01
C GLN A 99 -5.98 -10.49 -18.96
N LEU A 100 -5.35 -9.97 -17.90
CA LEU A 100 -6.04 -9.14 -16.91
C LEU A 100 -6.57 -7.83 -17.50
N ASN A 101 -5.78 -7.15 -18.34
CA ASN A 101 -6.24 -5.92 -19.01
C ASN A 101 -7.45 -6.20 -19.91
N ILE A 102 -7.46 -7.34 -20.61
CA ILE A 102 -8.60 -7.77 -21.44
C ILE A 102 -9.82 -8.06 -20.57
N LEU A 103 -9.65 -8.84 -19.50
CA LEU A 103 -10.72 -9.24 -18.59
C LEU A 103 -11.38 -8.02 -17.91
N LEU A 104 -10.56 -7.09 -17.43
CA LEU A 104 -11.02 -5.88 -16.74
C LEU A 104 -11.48 -4.78 -17.71
N LYS A 105 -11.21 -4.91 -19.01
CA LYS A 105 -11.40 -3.85 -20.03
C LYS A 105 -10.78 -2.52 -19.59
N TYR A 106 -9.67 -2.61 -18.89
CA TYR A 106 -9.02 -1.50 -18.20
C TYR A 106 -7.55 -1.49 -18.60
N ASP A 107 -7.10 -0.37 -19.18
CA ASP A 107 -5.69 -0.20 -19.51
C ASP A 107 -4.89 0.22 -18.28
N GLU A 108 -4.38 -0.78 -17.56
CA GLU A 108 -3.57 -0.53 -16.38
C GLU A 108 -2.32 0.29 -16.67
N ARG A 109 -1.69 0.11 -17.84
CA ARG A 109 -0.43 0.78 -18.15
C ARG A 109 -0.65 2.27 -18.34
N THR A 110 -1.69 2.64 -19.07
CA THR A 110 -2.07 4.04 -19.26
C THR A 110 -2.38 4.73 -17.93
N GLU A 111 -3.13 4.09 -17.04
CA GLU A 111 -3.44 4.67 -15.74
C GLU A 111 -2.24 4.76 -14.79
N ARG A 112 -1.37 3.75 -14.81
CA ARG A 112 -0.10 3.78 -14.06
C ARG A 112 0.80 4.92 -14.52
N ASN A 113 0.94 5.11 -15.83
CA ASN A 113 1.73 6.21 -16.43
C ASN A 113 1.15 7.58 -16.06
N ARG A 114 -0.18 7.71 -16.09
CA ARG A 114 -0.87 8.95 -15.69
C ARG A 114 -0.57 9.32 -14.24
N ILE A 115 -0.71 8.36 -13.31
CA ILE A 115 -0.41 8.60 -11.89
C ILE A 115 1.08 8.87 -11.70
N PHE A 116 1.96 8.20 -12.44
CA PHE A 116 3.40 8.44 -12.35
C PHE A 116 3.79 9.86 -12.78
N SER A 117 3.19 10.40 -13.85
CA SER A 117 3.42 11.78 -14.27
C SER A 117 3.08 12.78 -13.14
N ILE A 118 1.92 12.58 -12.50
CA ILE A 118 1.49 13.41 -11.37
C ILE A 118 2.44 13.24 -10.18
N PHE A 119 2.91 12.02 -9.93
CA PHE A 119 3.91 11.76 -8.89
C PHE A 119 5.19 12.55 -9.16
N GLN A 120 5.71 12.53 -10.39
CA GLN A 120 6.92 13.28 -10.74
C GLN A 120 6.75 14.78 -10.51
N GLU A 121 5.63 15.36 -10.94
CA GLU A 121 5.31 16.78 -10.72
C GLU A 121 5.25 17.14 -9.24
N VAL A 122 4.65 16.28 -8.41
CA VAL A 122 4.50 16.53 -6.97
C VAL A 122 5.82 16.40 -6.21
N TYR A 123 6.71 15.51 -6.65
CA TYR A 123 8.00 15.26 -6.00
C TYR A 123 9.16 16.06 -6.62
N GLU A 124 8.91 16.84 -7.67
CA GLU A 124 9.92 17.68 -8.30
C GLU A 124 10.48 18.71 -7.30
N GLY A 125 11.80 18.71 -7.14
CA GLY A 125 12.50 19.65 -6.24
C GLY A 125 12.29 19.40 -4.74
N VAL A 126 11.64 18.29 -4.35
CA VAL A 126 11.44 17.95 -2.94
C VAL A 126 12.72 17.31 -2.38
N ASP A 127 13.38 18.00 -1.45
CA ASP A 127 14.59 17.53 -0.77
C ASP A 127 14.24 16.92 0.60
N VAL A 128 13.68 15.72 0.57
CA VAL A 128 13.36 14.93 1.77
C VAL A 128 13.76 13.48 1.56
N THR A 129 14.30 12.85 2.60
CA THR A 129 14.67 11.44 2.54
C THR A 129 13.43 10.53 2.62
N ARG A 130 13.55 9.32 2.08
CA ARG A 130 12.50 8.29 2.19
C ARG A 130 12.14 7.98 3.65
N LEU A 131 13.13 7.98 4.56
CA LEU A 131 12.88 7.72 5.97
C LEU A 131 12.05 8.84 6.62
N GLU A 132 12.32 10.11 6.28
CA GLU A 132 11.54 11.25 6.75
C GLU A 132 10.11 11.20 6.22
N LEU A 133 9.92 10.87 4.94
CA LEU A 133 8.58 10.66 4.37
C LEU A 133 7.82 9.55 5.09
N ILE A 134 8.45 8.40 5.36
CA ILE A 134 7.82 7.30 6.10
C ILE A 134 7.38 7.76 7.50
N ARG A 135 8.24 8.47 8.22
CA ARG A 135 7.92 8.99 9.56
C ARG A 135 6.78 10.00 9.51
N ALA A 136 6.85 10.96 8.60
CA ALA A 136 5.82 11.99 8.45
C ALA A 136 4.46 11.38 8.04
N ARG A 137 4.45 10.31 7.22
CA ARG A 137 3.22 9.53 6.92
C ARG A 137 2.66 8.84 8.15
N GLN A 138 3.52 8.16 8.93
CA GLN A 138 3.10 7.48 10.16
C GLN A 138 2.48 8.48 11.14
N LYS A 139 3.14 9.63 11.34
CA LYS A 139 2.63 10.73 12.15
C LYS A 139 1.28 11.22 11.63
N TYR A 140 1.16 11.51 10.33
CA TYR A 140 -0.09 11.97 9.71
C TYR A 140 -1.25 10.96 9.85
N GLN A 141 -0.99 9.66 9.70
CA GLN A 141 -2.01 8.62 9.85
C GLN A 141 -2.47 8.46 11.30
N MET A 142 -1.56 8.52 12.27
CA MET A 142 -1.91 8.49 13.69
C MET A 142 -2.86 9.62 14.07
N HIS A 143 -2.63 10.84 13.56
CA HIS A 143 -3.53 11.97 13.78
C HIS A 143 -4.92 11.76 13.17
N LYS A 144 -5.03 11.06 12.03
CA LYS A 144 -6.33 10.73 11.42
C LYS A 144 -7.12 9.70 12.22
N ILE A 145 -6.46 8.68 12.77
CA ILE A 145 -7.12 7.59 13.52
C ILE A 145 -7.72 8.10 14.83
N VAL A 146 -7.04 9.03 15.52
CA VAL A 146 -7.51 9.60 16.79
C VAL A 146 -8.86 10.34 16.65
N ILE A 147 -9.20 10.84 15.46
CA ILE A 147 -10.44 11.58 15.22
C ILE A 147 -11.65 10.64 14.98
N GLY A 148 -11.44 9.32 14.80
CA GLY A 148 -12.45 8.40 14.24
C GLY A 148 -12.97 7.28 15.14
N THR A 149 -13.02 7.42 16.47
CA THR A 149 -13.49 6.33 17.35
C THR A 149 -14.86 6.61 17.99
N ARG A 150 -15.95 6.16 17.33
CA ARG A 150 -17.19 5.65 17.94
C ARG A 150 -18.22 5.22 16.88
N ALA A 151 -18.45 3.90 16.75
CA ALA A 151 -19.76 3.21 16.72
C ALA A 151 -19.61 1.71 16.34
N GLU A 152 -20.74 1.01 16.45
CA GLU A 152 -20.95 -0.43 16.64
C GLU A 152 -20.72 -1.30 15.38
N ASP A 153 -20.78 -2.64 15.57
CA ASP A 153 -20.54 -3.77 14.65
C ASP A 153 -20.67 -3.57 13.10
N PRO A 154 -21.68 -2.88 12.52
CA PRO A 154 -21.68 -2.56 11.08
C PRO A 154 -20.53 -1.63 10.63
N GLU A 155 -19.96 -0.84 11.54
CA GLU A 155 -18.80 0.01 11.28
C GLU A 155 -17.48 -0.80 11.23
N ALA A 156 -17.44 -2.02 11.78
CA ALA A 156 -16.23 -2.82 11.84
C ALA A 156 -15.76 -3.28 10.44
N LEU A 157 -16.69 -3.74 9.59
CA LEU A 157 -16.38 -4.09 8.20
C LEU A 157 -15.93 -2.87 7.39
N GLU A 158 -16.61 -1.73 7.58
CA GLU A 158 -16.25 -0.48 6.91
C GLU A 158 -14.86 0.01 7.34
N ASN A 159 -14.58 0.00 8.64
CA ASN A 159 -13.29 0.42 9.21
C ASN A 159 -12.16 -0.55 8.80
N CYS A 160 -12.42 -1.85 8.73
CA CYS A 160 -11.48 -2.83 8.20
C CYS A 160 -11.13 -2.53 6.72
N ASN A 161 -12.14 -2.31 5.89
CA ASN A 161 -11.94 -1.97 4.48
C ASN A 161 -11.23 -0.61 4.29
N LYS A 162 -11.55 0.40 5.11
CA LYS A 162 -10.83 1.69 5.12
C LYS A 162 -9.35 1.51 5.43
N LYS A 163 -9.01 0.60 6.34
CA LYS A 163 -7.62 0.27 6.64
C LYS A 163 -6.92 -0.39 5.46
N CYS A 164 -7.54 -1.38 4.82
CA CYS A 164 -7.00 -1.99 3.60
C CYS A 164 -6.76 -0.95 2.49
N ASP A 165 -7.68 0.01 2.32
CA ASP A 165 -7.56 1.10 1.34
C ASP A 165 -6.39 2.03 1.69
N GLY A 166 -6.22 2.38 2.96
CA GLY A 166 -5.09 3.19 3.44
C GLY A 166 -3.73 2.51 3.25
N ASP A 167 -3.64 1.21 3.57
CA ASP A 167 -2.42 0.41 3.38
C ASP A 167 -2.06 0.32 1.89
N MET A 168 -3.06 0.14 1.02
CA MET A 168 -2.88 0.15 -0.44
C MET A 168 -2.40 1.52 -0.97
N GLU A 169 -3.03 2.62 -0.55
CA GLU A 169 -2.62 3.98 -0.93
C GLU A 169 -1.14 4.24 -0.61
N GLN A 170 -0.71 3.82 0.58
CA GLN A 170 0.68 3.94 1.01
C GLN A 170 1.61 3.01 0.22
N GLY A 171 1.20 1.76 -0.01
CA GLY A 171 1.95 0.78 -0.81
C GLY A 171 2.22 1.29 -2.22
N VAL A 172 1.19 1.80 -2.91
CA VAL A 172 1.30 2.38 -4.26
C VAL A 172 2.25 3.57 -4.27
N THR A 173 2.13 4.48 -3.30
CA THR A 173 3.03 5.65 -3.21
C THR A 173 4.48 5.21 -3.06
N ASN A 174 4.74 4.20 -2.22
CA ASN A 174 6.07 3.63 -2.04
C ASN A 174 6.60 2.92 -3.30
N CYS A 175 5.74 2.26 -4.09
CA CYS A 175 6.14 1.69 -5.38
C CYS A 175 6.62 2.78 -6.35
N TYR A 176 5.94 3.93 -6.40
CA TYR A 176 6.35 5.05 -7.24
C TYR A 176 7.66 5.70 -6.78
N GLU A 177 7.89 5.82 -5.47
CA GLU A 177 9.19 6.25 -4.93
C GLU A 177 10.32 5.31 -5.34
N ILE A 178 10.13 4.00 -5.16
CA ILE A 178 11.12 2.99 -5.55
C ILE A 178 11.41 3.08 -7.05
N PHE A 179 10.36 3.25 -7.86
CA PHE A 179 10.52 3.42 -9.30
C PHE A 179 11.31 4.68 -9.64
N ASN A 180 11.00 5.81 -9.01
CA ASN A 180 11.72 7.06 -9.21
C ASN A 180 13.20 6.93 -8.85
N THR A 181 13.51 6.31 -7.71
CA THR A 181 14.91 6.01 -7.32
C THR A 181 15.59 5.04 -8.28
N CYS A 182 14.86 4.06 -8.83
CA CYS A 182 15.40 3.17 -9.86
C CYS A 182 15.84 3.98 -11.10
N LEU A 183 15.01 4.93 -11.54
CA LEU A 183 15.27 5.77 -12.71
C LEU A 183 16.50 6.67 -12.54
N GLU A 184 16.91 7.03 -11.32
CA GLU A 184 18.15 7.78 -11.08
C GLU A 184 19.38 7.07 -11.68
N ASN A 185 19.38 5.73 -11.65
CA ASN A 185 20.48 4.89 -12.14
C ASN A 185 20.36 4.48 -13.62
N VAL A 186 19.24 4.85 -14.27
CA VAL A 186 19.00 4.56 -15.69
C VAL A 186 19.76 5.58 -16.55
N PRO A 187 20.45 5.15 -17.63
CA PRO A 187 21.12 6.05 -18.56
C PRO A 187 20.16 7.09 -19.15
N ALA A 188 20.63 8.33 -19.33
CA ALA A 188 19.80 9.42 -19.85
C ALA A 188 19.15 9.09 -21.20
N LYS A 189 19.86 8.36 -22.07
CA LYS A 189 19.32 7.89 -23.36
C LYS A 189 18.15 6.92 -23.17
N GLU A 190 18.29 5.93 -22.31
CA GLU A 190 17.22 4.96 -22.03
C GLU A 190 16.01 5.64 -21.37
N LYS A 191 16.22 6.61 -20.48
CA LYS A 191 15.14 7.43 -19.91
C LYS A 191 14.41 8.27 -20.96
N LEU A 192 15.16 8.93 -21.85
CA LEU A 192 14.61 9.82 -22.86
C LEU A 192 13.70 9.08 -23.83
N TYR A 193 14.13 7.89 -24.27
CA TYR A 193 13.36 7.07 -25.20
C TYR A 193 12.40 6.10 -24.51
N GLN A 194 12.42 6.04 -23.17
CA GLN A 194 11.63 5.11 -22.35
C GLN A 194 11.78 3.65 -22.80
N GLU A 195 12.99 3.29 -23.22
CA GLU A 195 13.32 1.98 -23.77
C GLU A 195 14.76 1.59 -23.40
N GLY A 196 15.03 0.30 -23.36
CA GLY A 196 16.33 -0.24 -23.03
C GLY A 196 16.34 -1.03 -21.72
N PRO A 197 17.37 -1.87 -21.52
CA PRO A 197 17.34 -2.94 -20.53
C PRO A 197 17.26 -2.43 -19.08
N ARG A 198 17.85 -1.27 -18.76
CA ARG A 198 17.77 -0.72 -17.40
C ARG A 198 16.45 -0.03 -17.15
N TYR A 199 15.92 0.67 -18.15
CA TYR A 199 14.58 1.28 -18.06
C TYR A 199 13.50 0.20 -17.92
N GLU A 200 13.55 -0.83 -18.77
CA GLU A 200 12.63 -1.97 -18.72
C GLU A 200 12.69 -2.72 -17.39
N ALA A 201 13.90 -2.94 -16.84
CA ALA A 201 14.03 -3.55 -15.51
C ALA A 201 13.37 -2.70 -14.40
N CYS A 202 13.48 -1.37 -14.46
CA CYS A 202 12.77 -0.50 -13.52
C CYS A 202 11.25 -0.57 -13.69
N VAL A 203 10.77 -0.58 -14.93
CA VAL A 203 9.33 -0.73 -15.24
C VAL A 203 8.80 -2.07 -14.75
N ASP A 204 9.52 -3.16 -15.00
CA ASP A 204 9.12 -4.50 -14.56
C ASP A 204 9.07 -4.61 -13.04
N SER A 205 10.06 -4.05 -12.34
CA SER A 205 10.10 -4.00 -10.88
C SER A 205 8.96 -3.14 -10.31
N HIS A 206 8.69 -2.00 -10.93
CA HIS A 206 7.59 -1.12 -10.54
C HIS A 206 6.24 -1.81 -10.73
N ASP A 207 6.05 -2.44 -11.90
CA ASP A 207 4.81 -3.11 -12.20
C ASP A 207 4.56 -4.30 -11.27
N PHE A 208 5.61 -5.06 -10.94
CA PHE A 208 5.54 -6.13 -9.96
C PHE A 208 5.17 -5.60 -8.56
N CYS A 209 5.76 -4.49 -8.13
CA CYS A 209 5.42 -3.83 -6.87
C CYS A 209 3.93 -3.47 -6.79
N LEU A 210 3.40 -2.87 -7.86
CA LEU A 210 1.97 -2.52 -7.94
C LEU A 210 1.08 -3.77 -7.95
N ASP A 211 1.47 -4.81 -8.70
CA ASP A 211 0.75 -6.08 -8.74
C ASP A 211 0.66 -6.73 -7.35
N CYS A 212 1.74 -6.68 -6.55
CA CYS A 212 1.74 -7.10 -5.15
C CYS A 212 0.80 -6.25 -4.29
N CYS A 213 0.78 -4.93 -4.44
CA CYS A 213 -0.13 -4.07 -3.69
C CYS A 213 -1.61 -4.45 -3.95
N TYR A 214 -1.96 -4.72 -5.21
CA TYR A 214 -3.31 -5.21 -5.55
C TYR A 214 -3.57 -6.63 -5.04
N PHE A 215 -2.55 -7.49 -4.99
CA PHE A 215 -2.65 -8.80 -4.35
C PHE A 215 -3.05 -8.67 -2.88
N ASP A 216 -2.31 -7.86 -2.14
CA ASP A 216 -2.51 -7.62 -0.71
C ASP A 216 -3.85 -6.94 -0.42
N LEU A 217 -4.27 -5.97 -1.23
CA LEU A 217 -5.57 -5.31 -1.10
C LEU A 217 -6.72 -6.32 -1.15
N THR A 218 -6.77 -7.17 -2.19
CA THR A 218 -7.85 -8.15 -2.32
C THR A 218 -7.80 -9.16 -1.17
N GLY A 219 -6.61 -9.66 -0.80
CA GLY A 219 -6.48 -10.57 0.34
C GLY A 219 -6.95 -9.95 1.66
N CYS A 220 -6.63 -8.68 1.89
CA CYS A 220 -7.08 -7.91 3.06
C CYS A 220 -8.61 -7.79 3.08
N GLN A 221 -9.22 -7.46 1.94
CA GLN A 221 -10.68 -7.33 1.82
C GLN A 221 -11.41 -8.66 2.00
N ASP A 222 -10.89 -9.74 1.41
CA ASP A 222 -11.43 -11.09 1.59
C ASP A 222 -11.38 -11.49 3.07
N ALA A 223 -10.29 -11.16 3.78
CA ALA A 223 -10.15 -11.38 5.21
C ALA A 223 -11.14 -10.53 6.04
N CYS A 224 -11.31 -9.24 5.70
CA CYS A 224 -12.31 -8.38 6.34
C CYS A 224 -13.73 -8.95 6.16
N GLN A 225 -14.07 -9.40 4.95
CA GLN A 225 -15.37 -9.99 4.65
C GLN A 225 -15.59 -11.30 5.41
N ALA A 226 -14.57 -12.15 5.54
CA ALA A 226 -14.65 -13.38 6.31
C ALA A 226 -14.83 -13.13 7.82
N ALA A 227 -14.22 -12.07 8.35
CA ALA A 227 -14.25 -11.73 9.77
C ALA A 227 -15.53 -10.99 10.20
N TYR A 228 -15.97 -10.00 9.41
CA TYR A 228 -17.03 -9.07 9.78
C TYR A 228 -18.23 -9.09 8.84
N GLY A 229 -18.18 -9.87 7.75
CA GLY A 229 -19.30 -10.03 6.84
C GLY A 229 -20.48 -10.75 7.51
N LYS A 230 -21.70 -10.25 7.30
CA LYS A 230 -22.91 -10.94 7.78
C LYS A 230 -22.99 -12.31 7.11
N LYS A 231 -23.03 -13.37 7.91
CA LYS A 231 -23.48 -14.69 7.44
C LYS A 231 -24.99 -14.62 7.26
N GLU A 232 -25.46 -14.53 6.04
CA GLU A 232 -26.88 -14.80 5.76
C GLU A 232 -27.19 -16.23 6.23
N LYS A 233 -28.15 -16.36 7.14
CA LYS A 233 -28.72 -17.62 7.60
C LYS A 233 -29.94 -17.96 6.77
#